data_AF-A0A9D2HN61-F1
#
_entry.id   AF-A0A9D2HN61-F1
#
_cell.length_a   1.000
_cell.length_b   1.000
_cell.length_c   1.000
_cell.angle_alpha   90.00
_cell.angle_beta   90.00
_cell.angle_gamma   90.00
#
_symmetry.space_group_name_H-M   'P 1'
#
loop_
_entity.id
_entity.type
_entity.pdbx_description
1 polymer ?
#
loop_
_entity_poly.entity_id
_entity_poly.type
_entity_poly.pdbx_seq_one_letter_code
_entity_poly.pdbx_strand_id
1 'polypeptide(L)'
;MEGLLQLFSFGLAYFFVVLLALLLLLNIPGLPANWLILALVGIWQFVHPQPGHLDVWFWVMAIGLAVLGEILETGVQLVNARRHGSTRTGTIAGMIGAFAGAILCAPFLLGIGALLGALLGAWLGCLLAELARGRPLSESLDAAFGAMMGRFLGTVCKCGVGGAIVALVARRIWPDSLPVPVPPPGALPPEPGQVVFWLEQLFC
;
A
#
# COMPACT_ATOMS: atom_id res chain seq x y z
N MET A 1 17.25 21.65 23.99
CA MET A 1 15.78 21.42 23.99
C MET A 1 15.25 21.31 22.56
N GLU A 2 15.63 22.21 21.65
CA GLU A 2 15.20 22.18 20.24
C GLU A 2 15.65 20.93 19.47
N GLY A 3 16.90 20.48 19.63
CA GLY A 3 17.38 19.25 18.99
C GLY A 3 16.64 17.97 19.46
N LEU A 4 16.22 17.93 20.73
CA LEU A 4 15.42 16.82 21.26
C LEU A 4 14.01 16.82 20.64
N LEU A 5 13.39 17.99 20.52
CA LEU A 5 12.07 18.13 19.88
C LEU A 5 12.11 17.75 18.39
N GLN A 6 13.20 18.08 17.69
CA GLN A 6 13.41 17.66 16.30
C GLN A 6 13.53 16.15 16.18
N LEU A 7 14.36 15.51 17.01
CA LEU A 7 14.50 14.04 17.04
C LEU A 7 13.15 13.34 17.27
N PHE A 8 12.33 13.84 18.19
CA PHE A 8 10.97 13.32 18.41
C PHE A 8 10.08 13.47 17.18
N SER A 9 10.14 14.62 16.48
CA SER A 9 9.36 14.85 15.26
C SER A 9 9.78 13.90 14.12
N PHE A 10 11.08 13.68 13.93
CA PHE A 10 11.59 12.73 12.93
C PHE A 10 11.17 11.29 13.26
N GLY A 11 11.27 10.88 14.53
CA GLY A 11 10.83 9.55 14.98
C GLY A 11 9.34 9.32 14.75
N LEU A 12 8.51 10.32 15.02
CA LEU A 12 7.06 10.25 14.84
C LEU A 12 6.69 10.16 13.35
N ALA A 13 7.32 10.97 12.49
CA ALA A 13 7.15 10.89 11.03
C ALA A 13 7.59 9.53 10.46
N TYR A 14 8.72 9.00 10.92
CA TYR A 14 9.20 7.68 10.52
C TYR A 14 8.21 6.58 10.90
N PHE A 15 7.76 6.57 12.17
CA PHE A 15 6.76 5.62 12.65
C PHE A 15 5.47 5.70 11.83
N PHE A 16 5.02 6.91 11.51
CA PHE A 16 3.84 7.13 10.71
C PHE A 16 3.95 6.54 9.30
N VAL A 17 5.06 6.77 8.60
CA VAL A 17 5.28 6.20 7.26
C VAL A 17 5.37 4.68 7.30
N VAL A 18 6.03 4.10 8.31
CA VAL A 18 6.06 2.65 8.53
C VAL A 18 4.66 2.10 8.77
N LEU A 19 3.85 2.77 9.59
CA LEU A 19 2.45 2.41 9.83
C LEU A 19 1.65 2.41 8.52
N LEU A 20 1.79 3.43 7.67
CA LEU A 20 1.13 3.48 6.36
C LEU A 20 1.56 2.33 5.44
N ALA A 21 2.86 2.00 5.44
CA ALA A 21 3.38 0.86 4.68
C ALA A 21 2.83 -0.48 5.19
N LEU A 22 2.67 -0.64 6.50
CA LEU A 22 2.03 -1.82 7.10
C LEU A 22 0.53 -1.89 6.75
N LEU A 23 -0.18 -0.76 6.76
CA LEU A 23 -1.58 -0.69 6.34
C LEU A 23 -1.76 -1.11 4.88
N LEU A 24 -0.77 -0.87 4.02
CA LEU A 24 -0.82 -1.31 2.62
C LEU A 24 -0.99 -2.83 2.49
N LEU A 25 -0.49 -3.61 3.46
CA LEU A 25 -0.64 -5.07 3.49
C LEU A 25 -2.11 -5.51 3.64
N LEU A 26 -3.00 -4.64 4.14
CA LEU A 26 -4.44 -4.92 4.19
C LEU A 26 -5.08 -4.99 2.79
N ASN A 27 -4.41 -4.53 1.73
CA ASN A 27 -4.88 -4.76 0.36
C ASN A 27 -4.79 -6.26 -0.04
N ILE A 28 -3.95 -7.06 0.61
CA ILE A 28 -3.79 -8.50 0.32
C ILE A 28 -5.08 -9.29 0.54
N PRO A 29 -5.76 -9.19 1.70
CA PRO A 29 -7.09 -9.78 1.86
C PRO A 29 -8.17 -9.05 1.04
N GLY A 30 -7.86 -7.97 0.32
CA GLY A 30 -8.82 -7.21 -0.49
C GLY A 30 -9.60 -6.16 0.29
N LEU A 31 -9.08 -5.68 1.41
CA LEU A 31 -9.68 -4.58 2.15
C LEU A 31 -9.41 -3.24 1.43
N PRO A 32 -10.24 -2.21 1.65
CA PRO A 32 -10.06 -0.87 1.08
C PRO A 32 -8.93 -0.08 1.80
N ALA A 33 -7.72 -0.64 1.85
CA ALA A 33 -6.63 -0.09 2.67
C ALA A 33 -6.17 1.30 2.22
N ASN A 34 -6.23 1.57 0.92
CA ASN A 34 -5.88 2.89 0.37
C ASN A 34 -6.77 4.01 0.96
N TRP A 35 -8.04 3.72 1.23
CA TRP A 35 -8.95 4.66 1.89
C TRP A 35 -8.59 4.89 3.36
N LEU A 36 -8.20 3.82 4.06
CA LEU A 36 -7.73 3.91 5.44
C LEU A 36 -6.43 4.74 5.54
N ILE A 37 -5.50 4.56 4.60
CA ILE A 37 -4.28 5.36 4.47
C ILE A 37 -4.66 6.84 4.30
N LEU A 38 -5.54 7.17 3.35
CA LEU A 38 -5.98 8.55 3.13
C LEU A 38 -6.66 9.16 4.37
N ALA A 39 -7.53 8.42 5.05
CA ALA A 39 -8.17 8.87 6.27
C ALA A 39 -7.14 9.20 7.35
N LEU A 40 -6.14 8.33 7.54
CA LEU A 40 -5.10 8.52 8.53
C LEU A 40 -4.18 9.70 8.20
N VAL A 41 -3.88 9.92 6.90
CA VAL A 41 -3.18 11.12 6.43
C VAL A 41 -3.98 12.39 6.69
N GLY A 42 -5.31 12.34 6.55
CA GLY A 42 -6.18 13.46 6.89
C GLY A 42 -6.16 13.79 8.38
N ILE A 43 -6.19 12.76 9.24
CA ILE A 43 -6.03 12.92 10.69
C ILE A 43 -4.66 13.52 11.01
N TRP A 44 -3.60 13.05 10.35
CA TRP A 44 -2.26 13.61 10.50
C TRP A 44 -2.21 15.10 10.18
N GLN A 45 -2.77 15.51 9.05
CA GLN A 45 -2.84 16.91 8.64
C GLN A 45 -3.59 17.78 9.66
N PHE A 46 -4.64 17.23 10.28
CA PHE A 46 -5.42 17.94 11.29
C PHE A 46 -4.65 18.12 12.60
N VAL A 47 -3.89 17.11 13.04
CA VAL A 47 -3.09 17.15 14.28
C VAL A 47 -1.80 17.96 14.10
N HIS A 48 -1.18 17.92 12.92
CA HIS A 48 0.06 18.62 12.59
C HIS A 48 -0.14 19.55 11.39
N PRO A 49 -0.87 20.67 11.56
CA PRO A 49 -1.11 21.62 10.47
C PRO A 49 0.20 22.32 10.10
N GLN A 50 0.76 21.95 8.96
CA GLN A 50 1.94 22.57 8.37
C GLN A 50 1.52 23.40 7.15
N PRO A 51 1.80 24.73 7.12
CA PRO A 51 1.45 25.57 5.98
C PRO A 51 2.08 25.06 4.68
N GLY A 52 1.27 24.81 3.65
CA GLY A 52 1.74 24.38 2.32
C GLY A 52 1.95 22.86 2.14
N HIS A 53 1.82 22.05 3.20
CA HIS A 53 1.80 20.59 3.10
C HIS A 53 0.38 20.08 2.80
N LEU A 54 0.26 19.05 1.93
CA LEU A 54 -1.01 18.39 1.58
C LEU A 54 -2.09 19.35 1.04
N ASP A 55 -1.78 20.02 -0.06
CA ASP A 55 -2.65 20.95 -0.78
C ASP A 55 -3.87 20.26 -1.44
N VAL A 56 -4.82 21.06 -1.92
CA VAL A 56 -6.03 20.53 -2.59
C VAL A 56 -5.67 19.59 -3.75
N TRP A 57 -4.63 19.92 -4.53
CA TRP A 57 -4.19 19.08 -5.64
C TRP A 57 -3.60 17.75 -5.18
N PHE A 58 -2.89 17.72 -4.04
CA PHE A 58 -2.46 16.46 -3.43
C PHE A 58 -3.68 15.57 -3.14
N TRP A 59 -4.73 16.11 -2.52
CA TRP A 59 -5.94 15.35 -2.20
C TRP A 59 -6.69 14.86 -3.43
N VAL A 60 -6.84 15.71 -4.45
CA VAL A 60 -7.46 15.32 -5.74
C VAL A 60 -6.70 14.17 -6.38
N MET A 61 -5.36 14.25 -6.44
CA MET A 61 -4.52 13.20 -6.99
C MET A 61 -4.59 11.92 -6.13
N ALA A 62 -4.48 12.04 -4.81
CA ALA A 62 -4.44 10.90 -3.90
C ALA A 62 -5.78 10.13 -3.88
N ILE A 63 -6.91 10.85 -3.88
CA ILE A 63 -8.25 10.25 -4.01
C ILE A 63 -8.40 9.62 -5.41
N GLY A 64 -7.96 10.32 -6.46
CA GLY A 64 -7.98 9.78 -7.82
C GLY A 64 -7.20 8.48 -7.96
N LEU A 65 -6.02 8.39 -7.33
CA LEU A 65 -5.23 7.17 -7.24
C LEU A 65 -5.95 6.10 -6.43
N ALA A 66 -6.52 6.41 -5.26
CA ALA A 66 -7.24 5.43 -4.46
C ALA A 66 -8.41 4.80 -5.24
N VAL A 67 -9.20 5.62 -5.93
CA VAL A 67 -10.28 5.17 -6.83
C VAL A 67 -9.74 4.33 -7.97
N LEU A 68 -8.65 4.77 -8.62
CA LEU A 68 -8.02 4.01 -9.69
C LEU A 68 -7.57 2.63 -9.21
N GLY A 69 -7.00 2.52 -8.01
CA GLY A 69 -6.61 1.24 -7.41
C GLY A 69 -7.78 0.27 -7.23
N GLU A 70 -8.94 0.75 -6.76
CA GLU A 70 -10.15 -0.07 -6.60
C GLU A 70 -10.73 -0.51 -7.96
N ILE A 71 -10.72 0.39 -8.95
CA ILE A 71 -11.17 0.10 -10.31
C ILE A 71 -10.24 -0.94 -10.97
N LEU A 72 -8.93 -0.80 -10.80
CA LEU A 72 -7.96 -1.76 -11.35
C LEU A 72 -8.11 -3.12 -10.69
N GLU A 73 -8.24 -3.19 -9.37
CA GLU A 73 -8.45 -4.48 -8.68
C GLU A 73 -9.70 -5.19 -9.19
N THR A 74 -10.83 -4.49 -9.18
CA THR A 74 -12.13 -5.08 -9.53
C THR A 74 -12.22 -5.36 -11.03
N GLY A 75 -11.68 -4.45 -11.86
CA GLY A 75 -11.67 -4.56 -13.31
C GLY A 75 -10.80 -5.73 -13.80
N VAL A 76 -9.59 -5.88 -13.26
CA VAL A 76 -8.69 -7.00 -13.61
C VAL A 76 -9.28 -8.33 -13.17
N GLN A 77 -9.88 -8.39 -11.98
CA GLN A 77 -10.59 -9.59 -11.51
C GLN A 77 -11.75 -9.96 -12.45
N LEU A 78 -12.59 -8.99 -12.82
CA LEU A 78 -13.75 -9.23 -13.67
C LEU A 78 -13.36 -9.64 -15.09
N VAL A 79 -12.35 -8.99 -15.69
CA VAL A 79 -11.87 -9.31 -17.03
C VAL A 79 -11.26 -10.72 -17.07
N ASN A 80 -10.43 -11.09 -16.08
CA ASN A 80 -9.84 -12.42 -16.02
C ASN A 80 -10.90 -13.50 -15.76
N ALA A 81 -11.85 -13.26 -14.86
CA ALA A 81 -12.95 -14.18 -14.59
C ALA A 81 -13.79 -14.45 -15.84
N ARG A 82 -14.12 -13.41 -16.62
CA ARG A 82 -14.87 -13.55 -17.87
C ARG A 82 -14.08 -14.26 -18.98
N ARG A 83 -12.78 -13.97 -19.11
CA ARG A 83 -11.92 -14.62 -20.12
C ARG A 83 -11.79 -16.12 -19.91
N HIS A 84 -11.82 -16.58 -18.66
CA HIS A 84 -11.72 -18.00 -18.32
C HIS A 84 -13.10 -18.65 -18.09
N GLY A 85 -14.19 -17.98 -18.48
CA GLY A 85 -15.53 -18.57 -18.43
C GLY A 85 -16.09 -18.80 -17.03
N SER A 86 -15.63 -18.07 -16.01
CA SER A 86 -16.18 -18.15 -14.65
C SER A 86 -17.63 -17.66 -14.61
N THR A 87 -18.50 -18.40 -13.92
CA THR A 87 -19.88 -17.97 -13.67
C THR A 87 -19.91 -16.90 -12.57
N ARG A 88 -21.02 -16.16 -12.47
CA ARG A 88 -21.22 -15.20 -11.37
C ARG A 88 -21.08 -15.87 -9.99
N THR A 89 -21.57 -17.10 -9.85
CA THR A 89 -21.46 -17.84 -8.58
C THR A 89 -20.04 -18.27 -8.29
N GLY A 90 -19.30 -18.75 -9.30
CA GLY A 90 -17.88 -19.07 -9.16
C GLY A 90 -17.04 -17.85 -8.77
N THR A 91 -17.32 -16.69 -9.37
CA THR A 91 -16.65 -15.43 -9.01
C THR A 91 -16.93 -15.04 -7.56
N ILE A 92 -18.20 -15.07 -7.11
CA ILE A 92 -18.55 -14.71 -5.73
C ILE A 92 -17.96 -15.71 -4.73
N ALA A 93 -18.05 -17.02 -5.02
CA ALA A 93 -17.47 -18.05 -4.16
C ALA A 93 -15.95 -17.94 -4.08
N GLY A 94 -15.28 -17.59 -5.19
CA GLY A 94 -13.86 -17.25 -5.23
C GLY A 94 -13.54 -16.03 -4.36
N MET A 95 -14.32 -14.96 -4.43
CA MET A 95 -14.11 -13.78 -3.56
C MET A 95 -14.23 -14.15 -2.07
N ILE A 96 -15.29 -14.87 -1.70
CA ILE A 96 -15.50 -15.33 -0.31
C ILE A 96 -14.36 -16.25 0.13
N GLY A 97 -13.98 -17.20 -0.73
CA GLY A 97 -12.85 -18.09 -0.51
C GLY A 97 -11.54 -17.33 -0.32
N ALA A 98 -11.29 -16.28 -1.11
CA ALA A 98 -10.11 -15.44 -0.99
C ALA A 98 -10.06 -14.70 0.36
N PHE A 99 -11.18 -14.12 0.79
CA PHE A 99 -11.26 -13.48 2.11
C PHE A 99 -11.05 -14.48 3.24
N ALA A 100 -11.75 -15.63 3.21
CA ALA A 100 -11.64 -16.66 4.23
C ALA A 100 -10.21 -17.24 4.28
N GLY A 101 -9.64 -17.58 3.12
CA GLY A 101 -8.28 -18.10 3.01
C GLY A 101 -7.24 -17.08 3.48
N ALA A 102 -7.39 -15.81 3.11
CA ALA A 102 -6.50 -14.75 3.57
C ALA A 102 -6.50 -14.62 5.09
N ILE A 103 -7.68 -14.66 5.74
CA ILE A 103 -7.82 -14.57 7.19
C ILE A 103 -7.21 -15.80 7.87
N LEU A 104 -7.54 -17.01 7.39
CA LEU A 104 -7.03 -18.27 7.96
C LEU A 104 -5.51 -18.38 7.85
N CYS A 105 -4.94 -17.91 6.74
CA CYS A 105 -3.50 -17.98 6.50
C CYS A 105 -2.75 -16.71 6.95
N ALA A 106 -3.42 -15.64 7.38
CA ALA A 106 -2.81 -14.39 7.84
C ALA A 106 -1.77 -14.56 8.97
N PRO A 107 -1.95 -15.45 9.98
CA PRO A 107 -0.97 -15.62 11.05
C PRO A 107 0.36 -16.22 10.56
N PHE A 108 0.38 -16.83 9.38
CA PHE A 108 1.54 -17.54 8.87
C PHE A 108 2.46 -16.62 8.07
N LEU A 109 3.77 -16.85 8.21
CA LEU A 109 4.82 -16.20 7.40
C LEU A 109 4.78 -14.66 7.41
N LEU A 110 4.50 -14.05 8.58
CA LEU A 110 4.53 -12.59 8.76
C LEU A 110 3.65 -11.82 7.73
N GLY A 111 2.49 -12.38 7.37
CA GLY A 111 1.54 -11.77 6.43
C GLY A 111 1.67 -12.27 4.99
N ILE A 112 2.74 -12.97 4.61
CA ILE A 112 2.84 -13.65 3.30
C ILE A 112 1.77 -14.76 3.19
N GLY A 113 1.44 -15.41 4.31
CA GLY A 113 0.37 -16.39 4.37
C GLY A 113 -0.98 -15.83 3.93
N ALA A 114 -1.28 -14.55 4.18
CA ALA A 114 -2.51 -13.92 3.72
C ALA A 114 -2.60 -13.89 2.19
N LEU A 115 -1.49 -13.67 1.48
CA LEU A 115 -1.47 -13.66 0.02
C LEU A 115 -1.71 -15.07 -0.53
N LEU A 116 -0.98 -16.06 -0.03
CA LEU A 116 -1.16 -17.45 -0.45
C LEU A 116 -2.58 -17.95 -0.13
N GLY A 117 -3.09 -17.65 1.06
CA GLY A 117 -4.45 -17.95 1.46
C GLY A 117 -5.50 -17.27 0.57
N ALA A 118 -5.29 -16.01 0.18
CA ALA A 118 -6.18 -15.32 -0.74
C ALA A 118 -6.22 -16.00 -2.13
N LEU A 119 -5.06 -16.38 -2.67
CA LEU A 119 -4.96 -17.01 -3.98
C LEU A 119 -5.54 -18.43 -3.99
N LEU A 120 -5.15 -19.25 -3.02
CA LEU A 120 -5.66 -20.62 -2.87
C LEU A 120 -7.16 -20.61 -2.53
N GLY A 121 -7.59 -19.67 -1.69
CA GLY A 121 -8.99 -19.48 -1.36
C GLY A 121 -9.82 -19.05 -2.57
N ALA A 122 -9.31 -18.14 -3.40
CA ALA A 122 -9.96 -17.75 -4.66
C ALA A 122 -10.12 -18.93 -5.62
N TRP A 123 -9.04 -19.70 -5.78
CA TRP A 123 -9.01 -20.87 -6.64
C TRP A 123 -9.98 -21.95 -6.14
N LEU A 124 -9.86 -22.38 -4.89
CA LEU A 124 -10.72 -23.42 -4.29
C LEU A 124 -12.19 -22.99 -4.25
N GLY A 125 -12.48 -21.75 -3.83
CA GLY A 125 -13.84 -21.24 -3.75
C GLY A 125 -14.53 -21.24 -5.12
N CYS A 126 -13.83 -20.78 -6.16
CA CYS A 126 -14.36 -20.82 -7.52
C CYS A 126 -14.50 -22.26 -8.03
N LEU A 127 -13.48 -23.10 -7.86
CA LEU A 127 -13.48 -24.50 -8.33
C LEU A 127 -14.63 -25.29 -7.73
N LEU A 128 -14.81 -25.24 -6.40
CA LEU A 128 -15.87 -25.96 -5.70
C LEU A 128 -17.26 -25.48 -6.14
N ALA A 129 -17.43 -24.18 -6.37
CA ALA A 129 -18.70 -23.63 -6.82
C ALA A 129 -19.05 -24.02 -8.27
N GLU A 130 -18.07 -24.03 -9.19
CA GLU A 130 -18.28 -24.45 -10.58
C GLU A 130 -18.56 -25.97 -10.67
N LEU A 131 -17.85 -26.78 -9.90
CA LEU A 131 -18.09 -28.22 -9.79
C LEU A 131 -19.48 -28.52 -9.19
N ALA A 132 -19.88 -27.79 -8.15
CA ALA A 132 -21.22 -27.93 -7.56
C ALA A 132 -22.35 -27.58 -8.54
N ARG A 133 -22.07 -26.81 -9.59
CA ARG A 133 -23.00 -26.52 -10.69
C ARG A 133 -23.01 -27.58 -11.79
N GLY A 134 -22.21 -28.64 -11.66
CA GLY A 134 -22.16 -29.75 -12.62
C GLY A 134 -21.34 -29.45 -13.86
N ARG A 135 -20.46 -28.44 -13.83
CA ARG A 135 -19.55 -28.16 -14.95
C ARG A 135 -18.43 -29.20 -15.03
N PRO A 136 -17.90 -29.46 -16.23
CA PRO A 136 -16.75 -30.34 -16.37
C PRO A 136 -15.55 -29.79 -15.62
N LEU A 137 -14.72 -30.71 -15.10
CA LEU A 137 -13.57 -30.37 -14.27
C LEU A 137 -12.56 -29.48 -15.00
N SER A 138 -12.32 -29.72 -16.29
CA SER A 138 -11.42 -28.90 -17.11
C SER A 138 -11.85 -27.43 -17.15
N GLU A 139 -13.10 -27.16 -17.48
CA GLU A 139 -13.63 -25.79 -17.51
C GLU A 139 -13.63 -25.14 -16.11
N SER A 140 -13.89 -25.93 -15.08
CA SER A 140 -13.92 -25.44 -13.69
C SER A 140 -12.52 -25.06 -13.20
N LEU A 141 -11.49 -25.81 -13.60
CA LEU A 141 -10.09 -25.51 -13.31
C LEU A 141 -9.63 -24.24 -14.04
N ASP A 142 -9.99 -24.08 -15.32
CA ASP A 142 -9.68 -22.87 -16.08
C ASP A 142 -10.34 -21.64 -15.44
N ALA A 143 -11.61 -21.73 -15.06
CA ALA A 143 -12.33 -20.67 -14.37
C ALA A 143 -11.70 -20.32 -13.01
N ALA A 144 -11.31 -21.33 -12.23
CA ALA A 144 -10.64 -21.15 -10.95
C ALA A 144 -9.25 -20.51 -11.10
N PHE A 145 -8.50 -20.87 -12.14
CA PHE A 145 -7.22 -20.25 -12.47
C PHE A 145 -7.40 -18.78 -12.87
N GLY A 146 -8.44 -18.47 -13.66
CA GLY A 146 -8.83 -17.10 -13.98
C GLY A 146 -9.18 -16.27 -12.75
N ALA A 147 -9.91 -16.84 -11.79
CA ALA A 147 -10.24 -16.17 -10.53
C ALA A 147 -8.98 -15.88 -9.67
N MET A 148 -8.08 -16.86 -9.56
CA MET A 148 -6.80 -16.72 -8.86
C MET A 148 -5.90 -15.65 -9.51
N MET A 149 -5.74 -15.69 -10.83
CA MET A 149 -4.90 -14.75 -11.57
C MET A 149 -5.48 -13.33 -11.54
N GLY A 150 -6.80 -13.21 -11.68
CA GLY A 150 -7.52 -11.96 -11.51
C GLY A 150 -7.26 -11.34 -10.13
N ARG A 151 -7.31 -12.16 -9.08
CA ARG A 151 -7.03 -11.72 -7.71
C ARG A 151 -5.59 -11.27 -7.56
N PHE A 152 -4.61 -12.07 -8.00
CA PHE A 152 -3.19 -11.73 -7.92
C PHE A 152 -2.87 -10.41 -8.60
N LEU A 153 -3.24 -10.28 -9.88
CA LEU A 153 -2.94 -9.10 -10.68
C LEU A 153 -3.68 -7.86 -10.14
N GLY A 154 -4.94 -8.02 -9.72
CA GLY A 154 -5.71 -6.94 -9.12
C GLY A 154 -5.08 -6.41 -7.82
N THR A 155 -4.66 -7.32 -6.93
CA THR A 155 -3.95 -6.96 -5.69
C THR A 155 -2.62 -6.27 -5.98
N VAL A 156 -1.84 -6.76 -6.95
CA VAL A 156 -0.56 -6.12 -7.33
C VAL A 156 -0.78 -4.69 -7.84
N CYS A 157 -1.75 -4.48 -8.74
CA CYS A 157 -2.08 -3.14 -9.23
C CYS A 157 -2.51 -2.20 -8.09
N LYS A 158 -3.40 -2.67 -7.20
CA LYS A 158 -3.89 -1.87 -6.08
C LYS A 158 -2.81 -1.54 -5.06
N CYS A 159 -1.96 -2.50 -4.73
CA CYS A 159 -0.79 -2.30 -3.88
C CYS A 159 0.21 -1.33 -4.51
N GLY A 160 0.45 -1.41 -5.83
CA GLY A 160 1.31 -0.47 -6.54
C GLY A 160 0.79 0.97 -6.46
N VAL A 161 -0.50 1.16 -6.66
CA VAL A 161 -1.14 2.48 -6.54
C VAL A 161 -1.12 2.99 -5.09
N GLY A 162 -1.41 2.13 -4.11
CA GLY A 162 -1.31 2.50 -2.70
C GLY A 162 0.13 2.83 -2.27
N GLY A 163 1.12 2.10 -2.80
CA GLY A 163 2.54 2.41 -2.61
C GLY A 163 2.91 3.79 -3.17
N ALA A 164 2.36 4.17 -4.33
CA ALA A 164 2.54 5.52 -4.88
C ALA A 164 1.93 6.60 -3.96
N ILE A 165 0.75 6.35 -3.38
CA ILE A 165 0.14 7.27 -2.40
C ILE A 165 1.05 7.42 -1.18
N VAL A 166 1.54 6.31 -0.61
CA VAL A 166 2.45 6.34 0.55
C VAL A 166 3.75 7.06 0.23
N ALA A 167 4.33 6.85 -0.96
CA ALA A 167 5.54 7.55 -1.38
C ALA A 167 5.32 9.07 -1.51
N LEU A 168 4.18 9.49 -2.07
CA LEU A 168 3.81 10.90 -2.17
C LEU A 168 3.62 11.54 -0.79
N VAL A 169 2.97 10.83 0.12
CA VAL A 169 2.78 11.25 1.52
C VAL A 169 4.13 11.35 2.23
N ALA A 170 4.96 10.31 2.14
CA ALA A 170 6.28 10.28 2.77
C ALA A 170 7.14 11.45 2.30
N ARG A 171 7.15 11.77 1.00
CA ARG A 171 7.87 12.93 0.46
C ARG A 171 7.38 14.27 1.02
N ARG A 172 6.10 14.39 1.36
CA ARG A 172 5.51 15.63 1.91
C ARG A 172 5.65 15.74 3.43
N ILE A 173 5.73 14.61 4.13
CA ILE A 173 5.87 14.57 5.59
C ILE A 173 7.35 14.56 6.02
N TRP A 174 8.24 14.02 5.18
CA TRP A 174 9.66 13.99 5.46
C TRP A 174 10.18 15.43 5.61
N PRO A 175 10.78 15.79 6.77
CA PRO A 175 11.34 17.12 6.92
C PRO A 175 12.48 17.31 5.93
N ASP A 176 12.51 18.46 5.23
CA ASP A 176 13.67 18.83 4.43
C ASP A 176 14.93 18.72 5.31
N SER A 177 16.01 18.22 4.72
CA SER A 177 17.26 17.81 5.38
C SER A 177 17.68 18.74 6.51
N LEU A 178 18.31 18.16 7.56
CA LEU A 178 19.05 18.86 8.61
C LEU A 178 19.66 20.16 8.05
N PRO A 179 19.61 21.29 8.77
CA PRO A 179 20.18 22.54 8.28
C PRO A 179 21.67 22.32 8.02
N VAL A 180 22.02 22.02 6.77
CA VAL A 180 23.38 22.16 6.29
C VAL A 180 23.60 23.66 6.32
N PRO A 181 24.60 24.17 7.05
CA PRO A 181 24.92 25.59 7.01
C PRO A 181 25.17 25.96 5.56
N VAL A 182 24.21 26.62 4.91
CA VAL A 182 24.39 27.11 3.56
C VAL A 182 25.42 28.22 3.69
N PRO A 183 26.60 28.09 3.07
CA PRO A 183 27.59 29.15 3.11
C PRO A 183 26.93 30.43 2.57
N PRO A 184 27.18 31.60 3.16
CA PRO A 184 26.65 32.85 2.62
C PRO A 184 27.00 32.96 1.12
N PRO A 185 26.10 33.51 0.28
CA PRO A 185 26.33 33.59 -1.17
C PRO A 185 27.70 34.24 -1.46
N GLY A 186 28.62 33.47 -2.05
CA GLY A 186 30.00 33.91 -2.34
C GLY A 186 31.08 33.37 -1.39
N ALA A 187 30.74 32.60 -0.36
CA ALA A 187 31.72 31.88 0.44
C ALA A 187 32.27 30.68 -0.34
N LEU A 188 33.60 30.53 -0.35
CA LEU A 188 34.27 29.34 -0.88
C LEU A 188 33.73 28.09 -0.17
N PRO A 189 33.59 26.94 -0.87
CA PRO A 189 33.17 25.70 -0.22
C PRO A 189 34.09 25.43 0.97
N PRO A 190 33.54 25.01 2.13
CA PRO A 190 34.33 24.80 3.33
C PRO A 190 35.41 23.76 3.07
N GLU A 191 36.65 24.08 3.47
CA GLU A 191 37.77 23.14 3.45
C GLU A 191 37.34 21.82 4.13
N PRO A 192 37.73 20.64 3.61
CA PRO A 192 37.28 19.35 4.12
C PRO A 192 37.45 19.18 5.63
N GLY A 193 38.48 19.81 6.22
CA GLY A 193 38.73 19.80 7.66
C GLY A 193 37.70 20.57 8.49
N GLN A 194 37.08 21.62 7.96
CA GLN A 194 36.00 22.33 8.66
C GLN A 194 34.73 21.46 8.74
N VAL A 195 34.39 20.75 7.66
CA VAL A 195 33.21 19.87 7.64
C VAL A 195 33.32 18.76 8.69
N VAL A 196 34.52 18.19 8.86
CA VAL A 196 34.79 17.18 9.89
C VAL A 196 34.66 17.77 11.30
N PHE A 197 35.19 18.97 11.54
CA PHE A 197 35.08 19.65 12.84
C PHE A 197 33.64 20.01 13.22
N TRP A 198 32.83 20.46 12.24
CA TRP A 198 31.39 20.71 12.44
C TRP A 198 30.61 19.43 12.75
N LEU A 199 30.95 18.33 12.08
CA LEU A 199 30.33 17.03 12.35
C LEU A 199 30.69 16.52 13.75
N GLU A 200 31.95 16.64 14.19
CA GLU A 200 32.33 16.24 15.55
C GLU A 200 31.62 17.05 16.64
N GLN A 201 31.40 18.35 16.44
CA GLN A 201 30.64 19.18 17.40
C GLN A 201 29.14 18.91 17.41
N LEU A 202 28.56 18.40 16.31
CA LEU A 202 27.14 18.02 16.25
C LEU A 202 26.83 16.68 16.94
N PHE A 203 27.86 15.85 17.17
CA PHE A 203 27.75 14.52 17.79
C PHE A 203 28.30 14.43 19.22
N CYS A 204 28.68 15.56 19.83
CA CYS A 204 29.02 15.69 21.27
C CYS A 204 28.05 16.64 21.98
#